data_AF-A0A0R1GQ30-F1
#
_entry.id   AF-A0A0R1GQ30-F1
#
_cell.length_a   1.000
_cell.length_b   1.000
_cell.length_c   1.000
_cell.angle_alpha   90.00
_cell.angle_beta   90.00
_cell.angle_gamma   90.00
#
_symmetry.space_group_name_H-M   'P 1'
#
loop_
_entity.id
_entity.type
_entity.pdbx_description
1 polymer ?
#
loop_
_entity_poly.entity_id
_entity_poly.type
_entity_poly.pdbx_seq_one_letter_code
_entity_poly.pdbx_strand_id
1 'polypeptide(L)' 'MSEIKARQLLTELQTAGFYETRITGDHHRLTDGKGHDVTMNDSRLSDTLKPGTVAAIRRQAGLK' A
#
# COMPACT_ATOMS: atom_id res chain seq x y z
N MET A 1 -15.15 -4.95 11.03
CA MET A 1 -14.14 -4.49 10.04
C MET A 1 -12.79 -4.84 10.62
N SER A 2 -11.99 -5.64 9.92
CA SER A 2 -10.68 -6.07 10.41
C SER A 2 -9.67 -4.93 10.27
N GLU A 3 -8.95 -4.64 11.34
CA GLU A 3 -7.84 -3.70 11.34
C GLU A 3 -6.70 -4.28 10.49
N ILE A 4 -6.29 -3.57 9.43
CA ILE A 4 -5.18 -3.98 8.58
C ILE A 4 -3.99 -3.06 8.87
N LYS A 5 -2.85 -3.66 9.19
CA LYS A 5 -1.62 -2.90 9.44
C LYS A 5 -0.93 -2.54 8.13
N ALA A 6 -0.20 -1.43 8.10
CA ALA A 6 0.61 -1.01 6.95
C ALA A 6 1.56 -2.12 6.47
N ARG A 7 2.20 -2.85 7.38
CA ARG A 7 3.02 -4.04 7.05
C ARG A 7 2.25 -5.08 6.25
N GLN A 8 1.02 -5.40 6.65
CA GLN A 8 0.22 -6.42 5.97
C GLN A 8 -0.12 -5.99 4.55
N LEU A 9 -0.52 -4.73 4.37
CA LEU A 9 -0.82 -4.18 3.06
C LEU A 9 0.43 -4.11 2.17
N LEU A 10 1.58 -3.72 2.74
CA LEU A 10 2.86 -3.71 2.03
C LEU A 10 3.24 -5.10 1.51
N THR A 11 3.14 -6.13 2.36
CA THR A 11 3.42 -7.51 1.96
C THR A 11 2.47 -7.99 0.87
N GLU A 12 1.19 -7.62 0.94
CA GLU A 12 0.20 -7.93 -0.10
C GLU A 12 0.56 -7.28 -1.45
N LEU A 13 0.91 -5.99 -1.43
CA LEU A 13 1.35 -5.26 -2.63
C LEU A 13 2.63 -5.87 -3.21
N GLN A 14 3.62 -6.19 -2.38
CA GLN A 14 4.85 -6.85 -2.81
C GLN A 14 4.60 -8.22 -3.43
N THR A 15 3.68 -9.00 -2.85
CA THR A 15 3.27 -10.30 -3.40
C THR A 15 2.57 -10.14 -4.75
N ALA A 16 1.83 -9.05 -4.95
CA ALA A 16 1.24 -8.70 -6.24
C ALA A 16 2.26 -8.17 -7.27
N GLY A 17 3.53 -8.01 -6.88
CA GLY A 17 4.62 -7.55 -7.76
C GLY A 17 4.89 -6.04 -7.69
N PHE A 18 4.30 -5.33 -6.73
CA PHE A 18 4.63 -3.93 -6.49
C PHE A 18 5.96 -3.81 -5.75
N TYR A 19 6.76 -2.82 -6.14
CA TYR A 19 7.99 -2.47 -5.45
C TYR A 19 8.04 -0.97 -5.18
N GLU A 20 8.77 -0.58 -4.13
CA GLU A 20 8.93 0.81 -3.77
C GLU A 20 9.82 1.54 -4.78
N THR A 21 9.33 2.68 -5.27
CA THR A 21 10.06 3.55 -6.19
C THR A 21 10.57 4.81 -5.52
N ARG A 22 9.84 5.28 -4.51
CA ARG A 22 10.17 6.52 -3.79
C ARG A 22 9.60 6.48 -2.39
N ILE A 23 10.41 6.95 -1.45
CA ILE A 23 10.00 7.22 -0.07
C ILE A 23 10.24 8.70 0.18
N THR A 24 9.25 9.42 0.73
CA THR A 24 9.38 10.83 1.09
C THR A 24 8.63 11.10 2.38
N GLY A 25 9.38 11.16 3.48
CA GLY A 25 8.81 11.11 4.84
C GLY A 25 8.01 9.82 4.99
N ASP A 26 6.76 9.97 5.40
CA ASP A 26 5.82 8.86 5.64
C ASP A 26 5.08 8.40 4.37
N HIS A 27 5.45 8.91 3.19
CA HIS A 27 4.83 8.55 1.91
C HIS A 27 5.71 7.54 1.17
N HIS A 28 5.18 6.33 1.05
CA HIS A 28 5.76 5.22 0.29
C HIS A 28 5.03 5.10 -1.04
N ARG A 29 5.73 5.38 -2.15
CA ARG A 29 5.20 5.19 -3.50
C ARG A 29 5.66 3.84 -4.04
N LEU A 30 4.69 3.00 -4.40
CA LEU A 30 4.88 1.69 -5.00
C LEU A 30 4.38 1.67 -6.44
N THR A 31 5.06 0.92 -7.31
CA THR A 31 4.62 0.65 -8.68
C THR A 31 4.78 -0.83 -9.00
N ASP A 32 3.96 -1.34 -9.91
CA ASP A 32 4.12 -2.69 -10.48
C ASP A 32 4.90 -2.70 -11.80
N GLY A 33 5.33 -1.52 -12.28
CA GLY A 33 6.00 -1.35 -13.57
C GLY A 33 5.07 -1.56 -14.78
N LYS A 34 3.77 -1.76 -14.57
CA LYS A 34 2.74 -1.94 -15.62
C LYS A 34 1.79 -0.75 -15.72
N GLY A 35 2.11 0.35 -15.03
CA GLY A 35 1.34 1.60 -15.04
C GLY A 35 0.40 1.76 -13.85
N HIS A 36 0.42 0.84 -12.87
CA HIS A 36 -0.28 1.04 -11.60
C HIS A 36 0.67 1.63 -10.56
N ASP A 37 0.27 2.77 -10.01
CA ASP A 37 0.99 3.46 -8.95
C ASP A 37 0.11 3.60 -7.73
N VAL A 38 0.66 3.29 -6.57
CA VAL A 38 -0.03 3.40 -5.28
C VAL A 38 0.84 4.17 -4.31
N THR A 39 0.21 5.06 -3.55
CA THR A 39 0.87 5.78 -2.47
C THR A 39 0.27 5.30 -1.16
N MET A 40 1.10 4.66 -0.35
CA MET A 40 0.77 4.31 1.03
C MET A 40 1.32 5.41 1.92
N ASN A 41 0.50 5.89 2.84
CA ASN A 41 0.92 6.81 3.88
C ASN A 41 0.90 6.07 5.21
N ASP A 42 2.07 5.86 5.79
CA ASP A 42 2.27 5.26 7.10
C ASP A 42 3.52 5.86 7.75
N SER A 43 3.38 6.30 9.00
CA SER A 43 4.55 6.74 9.78
C SER A 43 5.34 5.53 10.28
N ARG A 44 4.67 4.40 10.50
CA ARG A 44 5.27 3.11 10.85
C ARG A 44 4.52 1.97 10.19
N LEU A 45 5.27 0.92 9.82
CA LEU A 45 4.70 -0.34 9.33
C LEU A 45 3.75 -1.04 10.34
N SER A 46 3.81 -0.67 11.63
CA SER A 46 2.89 -1.16 12.65
C SER A 46 1.54 -0.47 12.68
N ASP A 47 1.40 0.65 11.98
CA ASP A 47 0.22 1.51 12.05
C ASP A 47 -0.99 0.84 11.41
N THR A 48 -2.14 1.02 12.04
CA THR A 48 -3.41 0.52 11.53
C THR A 48 -3.95 1.48 10.48
N LEU A 49 -4.19 0.95 9.28
CA LEU A 49 -4.79 1.68 8.18
C LEU A 49 -6.32 1.61 8.28
N LYS A 50 -6.97 2.74 7.99
CA LYS A 50 -8.43 2.79 7.91
C LYS A 50 -8.91 1.87 6.78
N PRO A 51 -10.00 1.08 6.98
CA PRO A 51 -10.51 0.17 5.95
C PRO A 51 -10.76 0.83 4.59
N GLY A 52 -11.22 2.09 4.58
CA GLY A 52 -11.42 2.85 3.35
C GLY A 52 -10.12 3.15 2.59
N THR A 53 -9.03 3.41 3.32
CA THR A 53 -7.69 3.62 2.72
C THR A 53 -7.18 2.33 2.09
N VAL A 54 -7.29 1.21 2.79
CA VAL A 54 -6.89 -0.11 2.26
C VAL A 54 -7.68 -0.45 1.00
N ALA A 55 -9.01 -0.27 1.04
CA ALA A 55 -9.87 -0.53 -0.12
C ALA A 55 -9.52 0.37 -1.32
N ALA A 56 -9.21 1.64 -1.08
CA ALA A 56 -8.78 2.56 -2.12
C ALA A 56 -7.43 2.15 -2.74
N ILE A 57 -6.46 1.76 -1.90
CA ILE A 57 -5.15 1.29 -2.35
C ILE A 57 -5.28 0.00 -3.15
N ARG A 58 -6.04 -0.99 -2.67
CA ARG A 58 -6.31 -2.23 -3.43
C ARG A 58 -6.94 -1.95 -4.78
N ARG A 59 -7.97 -1.08 -4.81
CA ARG A 59 -8.62 -0.67 -6.07
C ARG A 59 -7.64 -0.01 -7.03
N GLN A 60 -6.75 0.87 -6.55
CA GLN A 60 -5.71 1.50 -7.37
C GLN A 60 -4.67 0.49 -7.87
N ALA A 61 -4.33 -0.49 -7.04
CA ALA A 61 -3.44 -1.59 -7.39
C ALA A 61 -4.09 -2.67 -8.28
N GLY A 62 -5.37 -2.53 -8.64
CA GLY A 62 -6.12 -3.53 -9.39
C GLY A 62 -6.41 -4.82 -8.61
N LEU A 63 -6.25 -4.79 -7.29
CA LEU A 63 -6.55 -5.89 -6.38
C LEU A 63 -8.03 -5.84 -5.99
N LYS A 64 -8.68 -7.01 -5.95
CA LYS A 64 -10.13 -7.16 -5.68
C LYS A 64 -10.44 -7.29 -4.19
#